data_AF-W9UWY6-F1
#
_entry.id   AF-W9UWY6-F1
#
_cell.length_a   1.000
_cell.length_b   1.000
_cell.length_c   1.000
_cell.angle_alpha   90.00
_cell.angle_beta   90.00
_cell.angle_gamma   90.00
#
_symmetry.space_group_name_H-M   'P 1'
#
loop_
_entity.id
_entity.type
_entity.pdbx_description
1 polymer ?
#
loop_
_entity_poly.entity_id
_entity_poly.type
_entity_poly.pdbx_seq_one_letter_code
_entity_poly.pdbx_strand_id
1 'polypeptide(L)' 'MIKTFLPQPLSDVEIDDIIENAMQTSGASSMQDMGKVMAIIKPLVQGRADISAVSAKVKARL' A
#
# COMPACT_ATOMS: atom_id res chain seq x y z
N MET A 1 26.86 17.96 -3.76
CA MET A 1 26.29 17.06 -2.73
C MET A 1 24.78 17.06 -2.89
N ILE A 2 24.21 16.06 -3.53
CA ILE A 2 22.75 15.94 -3.63
C ILE A 2 22.33 15.21 -2.36
N LYS A 3 21.75 15.93 -1.41
CA LYS A 3 21.01 15.31 -0.31
C LYS A 3 19.89 14.53 -0.98
N THR A 4 20.04 13.21 -1.06
CA THR A 4 18.98 12.31 -1.49
C THR A 4 17.84 12.53 -0.52
N PHE A 5 16.84 13.32 -0.92
CA PHE A 5 15.59 13.46 -0.19
C PHE A 5 14.89 12.11 -0.33
N LEU A 6 15.30 11.14 0.49
CA LEU A 6 14.56 9.91 0.66
C LEU A 6 13.17 10.32 1.10
N PRO A 7 12.11 9.91 0.37
CA PRO A 7 10.76 10.26 0.75
C PRO A 7 10.51 9.71 2.15
N GLN A 8 9.85 10.51 2.99
CA GLN A 8 9.60 10.13 4.37
C GLN A 8 8.89 8.76 4.42
N PRO A 9 9.38 7.84 5.26
CA PRO A 9 8.73 6.56 5.43
C PRO A 9 7.29 6.78 5.89
N LEU A 10 6.39 5.95 5.37
CA LEU A 10 5.00 5.97 5.79
C LEU A 10 4.90 5.35 7.20
N SER A 11 4.08 5.97 8.03
CA SER A 11 3.66 5.39 9.30
C SER A 11 2.65 4.26 9.08
N ASP A 12 2.45 3.41 10.09
CA ASP A 12 1.45 2.34 10.04
C ASP A 12 0.03 2.87 9.77
N VAL A 13 -0.30 4.03 10.32
CA VAL A 13 -1.60 4.69 10.12
C VAL A 13 -1.78 5.11 8.66
N GLU A 14 -0.78 5.76 8.07
CA GLU A 14 -0.85 6.14 6.65
C GLU A 14 -0.91 4.91 5.72
N ILE A 15 -0.21 3.83 6.06
CA ILE A 15 -0.28 2.56 5.32
C ILE A 15 -1.70 2.00 5.38
N ASP A 16 -2.31 2.01 6.57
CA ASP A 16 -3.67 1.50 6.76
C ASP A 16 -4.70 2.33 5.98
N ASP A 17 -4.59 3.67 6.00
CA ASP A 17 -5.43 4.57 5.22
C ASP A 17 -5.28 4.34 3.70
N ILE A 18 -4.05 4.12 3.22
CA ILE A 18 -3.78 3.82 1.81
C ILE A 18 -4.44 2.50 1.42
N ILE A 19 -4.37 1.48 2.28
CA ILE A 19 -4.98 0.17 2.02
C ILE A 19 -6.51 0.31 1.96
N GLU A 20 -7.12 1.00 2.93
CA GLU A 20 -8.57 1.24 2.97
C GLU A 20 -9.05 1.93 1.68
N ASN A 21 -8.38 3.02 1.29
CA ASN A 21 -8.69 3.76 0.07
C ASN A 21 -8.51 2.91 -1.19
N ALA A 22 -7.45 2.10 -1.25
CA ALA A 22 -7.20 1.24 -2.40
C ALA A 22 -8.25 0.12 -2.52
N MET A 23 -8.70 -0.45 -1.40
CA MET A 23 -9.79 -1.44 -1.39
C MET A 23 -11.11 -0.81 -1.86
N GLN A 24 -11.45 0.39 -1.35
CA GLN A 24 -12.65 1.13 -1.78
C GLN A 24 -12.59 1.49 -3.27
N THR A 25 -11.45 2.00 -3.73
CA THR A 25 -11.25 2.42 -5.13
C THR A 25 -11.29 1.23 -6.10
N SER A 26 -10.70 0.11 -5.72
CA SER A 26 -10.70 -1.10 -6.55
C SER A 26 -12.00 -1.89 -6.48
N GLY A 27 -12.87 -1.62 -5.49
CA GLY A 27 -14.04 -2.43 -5.19
C GLY A 27 -13.68 -3.86 -4.78
N ALA A 28 -12.46 -4.07 -4.28
CA ALA A 28 -11.95 -5.39 -3.94
C ALA A 28 -12.72 -5.97 -2.75
N SER A 29 -13.25 -7.17 -2.94
CA SER A 29 -14.03 -7.88 -1.91
C SER A 29 -13.56 -9.31 -1.68
N SER A 30 -12.50 -9.73 -2.38
CA SER A 30 -11.96 -11.08 -2.26
C SER A 30 -10.46 -11.11 -2.59
N MET A 31 -9.78 -12.19 -2.22
CA MET A 31 -8.38 -12.40 -2.60
C MET A 31 -8.11 -12.37 -4.12
N GLN A 32 -9.13 -12.57 -4.96
CA GLN A 32 -8.98 -12.49 -6.42
C GLN A 32 -8.68 -11.05 -6.87
N ASP A 33 -9.16 -10.07 -6.12
CA ASP A 33 -8.96 -8.64 -6.38
C ASP A 33 -7.66 -8.10 -5.75
N MET A 34 -6.94 -8.92 -4.98
CA MET A 34 -5.65 -8.56 -4.37
C MET A 34 -4.69 -7.94 -5.39
N GLY A 35 -4.61 -8.50 -6.61
CA GLY A 35 -3.77 -7.95 -7.66
C GLY A 35 -4.15 -6.52 -8.07
N LYS A 36 -5.44 -6.20 -8.07
CA LYS A 36 -5.97 -4.86 -8.37
C LYS A 36 -5.63 -3.88 -7.25
N VAL A 37 -5.87 -4.28 -6.00
CA VAL A 37 -5.53 -3.47 -4.81
C VAL A 37 -4.03 -3.17 -4.79
N MET A 38 -3.20 -4.19 -4.98
CA MET A 38 -1.74 -4.03 -4.99
C MET A 38 -1.25 -3.16 -6.13
N ALA A 39 -1.91 -3.16 -7.31
CA ALA A 39 -1.56 -2.29 -8.41
C ALA A 39 -1.76 -0.80 -8.06
N ILE A 40 -2.77 -0.46 -7.24
CA ILE A 40 -3.02 0.90 -6.74
C ILE A 40 -2.01 1.28 -5.65
N ILE A 41 -1.75 0.36 -4.71
CA ILE A 41 -0.93 0.66 -3.54
C ILE A 41 0.56 0.77 -3.89
N LYS A 42 1.07 -0.10 -4.78
CA LYS A 42 2.50 -0.18 -5.12
C LYS A 42 3.16 1.19 -5.36
N PRO A 43 2.65 2.07 -6.26
CA PRO A 43 3.26 3.37 -6.50
C PRO A 43 3.18 4.34 -5.31
N LEU A 44 2.20 4.17 -4.40
CA LEU A 44 2.03 5.04 -3.22
C LEU A 44 3.02 4.70 -2.11
N VAL A 45 3.37 3.42 -1.99
CA VAL A 45 4.23 2.90 -0.92
C VAL A 45 5.67 2.62 -1.37
N GLN A 46 5.93 2.52 -2.67
CA GLN A 46 7.26 2.19 -3.19
C GLN A 46 8.32 3.21 -2.73
N GLY A 47 9.38 2.71 -2.09
CA GLY A 47 10.44 3.54 -1.53
C GLY A 47 10.08 4.28 -0.24
N ARG A 48 8.84 4.12 0.26
CA ARG A 48 8.33 4.73 1.49
C ARG A 48 7.84 3.72 2.53
N ALA A 49 7.51 2.49 2.12
CA ALA A 49 7.19 1.38 3.01
C ALA A 49 7.56 0.04 2.37
N ASP A 50 7.61 -1.00 3.21
CA ASP A 50 7.87 -2.36 2.76
C ASP A 50 6.63 -2.95 2.06
N ILE A 51 6.76 -3.24 0.77
CA ILE A 51 5.70 -3.81 -0.05
C ILE A 51 5.24 -5.17 0.49
N SER A 52 6.14 -5.97 1.07
CA SER A 52 5.80 -7.27 1.65
C SER A 52 4.87 -7.11 2.86
N ALA A 53 5.19 -6.17 3.78
CA ALA A 53 4.37 -5.85 4.95
C ALA A 53 3.00 -5.30 4.54
N VAL A 54 2.96 -4.42 3.54
CA VAL A 54 1.72 -3.86 2.98
C VAL A 54 0.85 -4.97 2.39
N SER A 55 1.42 -5.86 1.57
CA SER A 55 0.67 -6.97 0.96
C SER A 55 0.09 -7.93 2.00
N ALA A 56 0.81 -8.17 3.11
CA ALA A 56 0.32 -8.98 4.21
C ALA A 56 -0.88 -8.32 4.91
N LYS A 57 -0.83 -6.99 5.14
CA LYS A 57 -1.95 -6.22 5.69
C LYS A 57 -3.18 -6.24 4.77
N VAL A 58 -3.00 -6.06 3.46
CA VAL A 58 -4.10 -6.17 2.50
C VAL A 58 -4.72 -7.56 2.56
N LYS A 59 -3.90 -8.61 2.62
CA LYS A 59 -4.37 -10.01 2.66
C LYS A 59 -5.18 -10.30 3.91
N ALA A 60 -4.82 -9.69 5.03
CA ALA A 60 -5.55 -9.84 6.29
C ALA A 60 -6.93 -9.16 6.28
N ARG A 61 -7.20 -8.26 5.32
CA ARG A 61 -8.46 -7.51 5.20
C ARG A 61 -9.42 -8.04 4.11
N LEU A 62 -8.98 -8.96 3.25
CA LEU A 62 -9.74 -9.55 2.14
C LEU A 62 -10.26 -10.96 2.43
#